data_AF-A0AAU8CGB6-F1
#
_entry.id   AF-A0AAU8CGB6-F1
#
_cell.length_a   1.000
_cell.length_b   1.000
_cell.length_c   1.000
_cell.angle_alpha   90.00
_cell.angle_beta   90.00
_cell.angle_gamma   90.00
#
_symmetry.space_group_name_H-M   'P 1'
#
loop_
_entity.id
_entity.type
_entity.pdbx_description
1 polymer ?
#
loop_
_entity_poly.entity_id
_entity_poly.type
_entity_poly.pdbx_seq_one_letter_code
_entity_poly.pdbx_strand_id
1 'polypeptide(L)'
;MTDTTAPDDALRCSYCGEAFPTERLRALHRGLEHYEHLDDDERDAFEDAYHDESEDLRSFRLRALAVLVALYFGFLMTYAVVAV
;
A
#
# COMPACT_ATOMS: atom_id res chain seq x y z
N MET A 1 -28.64 -0.43 -4.93
CA MET A 1 -28.18 0.72 -5.74
C MET A 1 -27.70 1.76 -4.74
N THR A 2 -26.47 1.62 -4.26
CA THR A 2 -25.88 2.55 -3.27
C THR A 2 -25.30 3.72 -4.05
N ASP A 3 -26.01 4.84 -4.00
CA ASP A 3 -25.50 6.14 -4.42
C ASP A 3 -24.45 6.55 -3.39
N THR A 4 -23.21 6.12 -3.62
CA THR A 4 -22.04 6.66 -2.91
C THR A 4 -21.82 8.05 -3.48
N THR A 5 -22.58 9.02 -2.97
CA THR A 5 -22.25 10.43 -3.15
C THR A 5 -20.86 10.61 -2.56
N ALA A 6 -19.85 10.64 -3.42
CA ALA A 6 -18.50 11.00 -3.03
C ALA A 6 -18.57 12.35 -2.30
N PRO A 7 -17.80 12.55 -1.21
CA PRO A 7 -17.76 13.84 -0.53
C PRO A 7 -17.45 14.96 -1.55
N ASP A 8 -17.99 16.17 -1.37
CA ASP A 8 -17.81 17.31 -2.32
C ASP A 8 -16.32 17.69 -2.52
N ASP A 9 -15.44 17.22 -1.65
CA ASP A 9 -13.97 17.32 -1.68
C ASP A 9 -13.29 16.28 -2.58
N ALA A 10 -14.01 15.24 -3.03
CA ALA A 10 -13.42 14.09 -3.69
C ALA A 10 -12.54 14.49 -4.89
N LEU A 11 -11.29 14.05 -4.84
CA LEU A 11 -10.28 14.38 -5.82
C LEU A 11 -10.57 13.64 -7.12
N ARG A 12 -10.93 14.41 -8.14
CA ARG A 12 -11.24 13.87 -9.46
C ARG A 12 -9.98 13.68 -10.28
N CYS A 13 -9.90 12.58 -11.01
CA CYS A 13 -8.88 12.41 -12.03
C CYS A 13 -9.11 13.41 -13.17
N SER A 14 -8.07 14.14 -13.57
CA SER A 14 -8.11 15.11 -14.67
C SER A 14 -8.34 14.48 -16.05
N TYR A 15 -8.05 13.19 -16.21
CA TYR A 15 -8.10 12.47 -17.48
C TYR A 15 -9.43 11.72 -17.69
N CYS A 16 -9.95 11.05 -16.67
CA CYS A 16 -11.19 10.26 -16.75
C CYS A 16 -12.36 10.84 -15.96
N GLY A 17 -12.13 11.81 -15.07
CA GLY A 17 -13.18 12.46 -14.26
C GLY A 17 -13.66 11.65 -13.05
N GLU A 18 -13.12 10.45 -12.84
CA GLU A 18 -13.51 9.55 -11.74
C GLU A 18 -13.12 10.14 -10.38
N ALA A 19 -14.01 10.00 -9.39
CA ALA A 19 -13.83 10.60 -8.07
C ALA A 19 -13.14 9.61 -7.13
N PHE A 20 -12.00 10.01 -6.57
CA PHE A 20 -11.25 9.20 -5.63
C PHE A 20 -11.32 9.79 -4.21
N PRO A 21 -11.35 8.93 -3.18
CA PRO A 21 -11.44 9.37 -1.80
C PRO A 21 -10.10 9.90 -1.23
N THR A 22 -8.97 9.65 -1.88
CA THR A 22 -7.65 10.16 -1.46
C THR A 22 -6.77 10.51 -2.65
N GLU A 23 -5.83 11.46 -2.45
CA GLU A 23 -4.85 11.86 -3.47
C GLU A 23 -3.98 10.68 -3.92
N ARG A 24 -3.59 9.83 -2.96
CA ARG A 24 -2.79 8.62 -3.22
C ARG A 24 -3.48 7.65 -4.18
N LEU A 25 -4.78 7.40 -3.99
CA LEU A 25 -5.56 6.53 -4.88
C LEU A 25 -5.69 7.11 -6.29
N ARG A 26 -5.89 8.44 -6.38
CA ARG A 26 -5.92 9.15 -7.66
C ARG A 26 -4.58 9.06 -8.38
N ALA A 27 -3.46 9.25 -7.68
CA ALA A 27 -2.11 9.15 -8.23
C ALA A 27 -1.82 7.72 -8.73
N LEU A 28 -2.17 6.71 -7.93
CA LEU A 28 -2.01 5.30 -8.30
C LEU A 28 -2.82 4.94 -9.56
N HIS A 29 -4.09 5.38 -9.63
CA HIS A 29 -4.93 5.18 -10.80
C HIS A 29 -4.36 5.84 -12.05
N ARG A 30 -3.87 7.08 -11.91
CA ARG A 30 -3.27 7.82 -13.03
C ARG A 30 -2.03 7.11 -13.58
N GLY A 31 -1.18 6.57 -12.71
CA GLY A 31 -0.03 5.73 -13.11
C GLY A 31 -0.41 4.41 -13.78
N LEU A 32 -1.55 3.82 -13.43
CA LEU A 32 -1.98 2.52 -13.97
C LEU A 32 -2.77 2.64 -15.29
N GLU A 33 -3.60 3.67 -15.46
CA GLU A 33 -4.47 3.83 -16.64
C GLU A 33 -4.02 4.94 -17.60
N HIS A 34 -3.25 5.92 -17.13
CA HIS A 34 -2.89 7.12 -17.90
C HIS A 34 -1.38 7.37 -17.94
N TYR A 35 -0.56 6.33 -17.75
CA TYR A 35 0.90 6.45 -17.68
C TYR A 35 1.50 7.25 -18.85
N GLU A 36 0.98 7.03 -20.05
CA GLU A 36 1.47 7.61 -21.30
C GLU A 36 1.21 9.12 -21.44
N HIS A 37 0.29 9.67 -20.61
CA HIS A 37 -0.12 11.07 -20.66
C HIS A 37 0.35 11.87 -19.44
N LEU A 38 1.04 11.22 -18.50
CA LEU A 38 1.58 11.87 -17.32
C LEU A 38 2.71 12.84 -17.67
N ASP A 39 2.69 14.01 -17.05
CA ASP A 39 3.89 14.85 -16.95
C ASP A 39 4.87 14.30 -15.90
N ASP A 40 6.10 14.81 -15.89
CA ASP A 40 7.14 14.30 -14.99
C ASP A 40 6.82 14.52 -13.50
N ASP A 41 6.13 15.62 -13.14
CA ASP A 41 5.70 15.88 -11.76
C ASP A 41 4.60 14.89 -11.31
N GLU A 42 3.69 14.54 -12.22
CA GLU A 42 2.64 13.55 -11.99
C GLU A 42 3.19 12.12 -11.92
N ARG A 43 4.33 11.83 -12.59
CA ARG A 43 5.05 10.56 -12.49
C ARG A 43 5.77 10.43 -11.16
N ASP A 44 6.45 11.49 -10.72
CA ASP A 44 7.10 11.52 -9.40
C ASP A 44 6.07 11.31 -8.27
N ALA A 45 4.90 11.95 -8.37
CA ALA A 45 3.80 11.76 -7.42
C ALA A 45 3.24 10.32 -7.41
N PHE A 46 3.25 9.64 -8.56
CA PHE A 46 2.89 8.22 -8.63
C PHE A 46 3.94 7.34 -7.97
N GLU A 47 5.22 7.59 -8.23
CA GLU A 47 6.33 6.79 -7.71
C GLU A 47 6.45 6.94 -6.19
N ASP A 48 6.26 8.13 -5.65
CA ASP A 48 6.21 8.41 -4.20
C ASP A 48 5.04 7.68 -3.52
N ALA A 49 3.83 7.80 -4.10
CA ALA A 49 2.64 7.08 -3.63
C ALA A 49 2.83 5.55 -3.64
N TYR A 50 3.48 5.02 -4.67
CA TYR A 50 3.80 3.60 -4.81
C TYR A 50 4.84 3.15 -3.77
N HIS A 51 5.88 3.96 -3.55
CA HIS A 51 6.90 3.69 -2.55
C HIS A 51 6.32 3.68 -1.14
N ASP A 52 5.52 4.67 -0.77
CA ASP A 52 4.85 4.74 0.53
C ASP A 52 3.98 3.50 0.81
N GLU A 53 3.17 3.07 -0.16
CA GLU A 53 2.34 1.86 -0.01
C GLU A 53 3.22 0.60 0.13
N SER A 54 4.35 0.56 -0.58
CA SER A 54 5.29 -0.56 -0.50
C SER A 54 6.03 -0.62 0.85
N GLU A 55 6.35 0.52 1.46
CA GLU A 55 7.05 0.61 2.74
C GLU A 55 6.17 0.10 3.89
N ASP A 56 4.90 0.50 3.89
CA ASP A 56 3.91 0.05 4.86
C ASP A 56 3.71 -1.47 4.79
N LEU A 57 3.54 -2.02 3.58
CA LEU A 57 3.41 -3.46 3.37
C LEU A 57 4.69 -4.22 3.72
N ARG A 58 5.86 -3.65 3.42
CA ARG A 58 7.17 -4.24 3.73
C ARG A 58 7.40 -4.30 5.24
N SER A 59 7.03 -3.25 5.98
CA SER A 59 7.14 -3.21 7.43
C SER A 59 6.24 -4.25 8.12
N PHE A 60 5.01 -4.44 7.63
CA PHE A 60 4.10 -5.46 8.13
C PHE A 60 4.65 -6.87 7.91
N ARG A 61 5.12 -7.15 6.69
CA ARG A 61 5.75 -8.44 6.34
C ARG A 61 6.98 -8.73 7.20
N LEU A 62 7.84 -7.72 7.42
CA LEU A 62 9.01 -7.87 8.28
C LEU A 62 8.65 -8.15 9.74
N ARG A 63 7.63 -7.46 10.29
CA ARG A 63 7.14 -7.72 11.64
C ARG A 63 6.55 -9.13 11.78
N ALA A 64 5.73 -9.56 10.82
CA ALA A 64 5.17 -10.91 10.79
C ALA A 64 6.27 -11.99 10.73
N LEU A 65 7.28 -11.78 9.87
CA LEU A 65 8.44 -12.68 9.76
C LEU A 65 9.24 -12.73 11.07
N ALA A 66 9.49 -11.59 11.70
CA ALA A 66 10.20 -11.53 12.98
C ALA A 66 9.46 -12.31 14.08
N VAL A 67 8.12 -12.20 14.15
CA VAL A 67 7.30 -12.96 15.10
C VAL A 67 7.39 -14.47 14.82
N LEU A 68 7.28 -14.89 13.55
CA LEU A 68 7.39 -16.30 13.18
C LEU A 68 8.75 -16.89 13.55
N VAL A 69 9.83 -16.16 13.29
CA VAL A 69 11.19 -16.54 13.66
C VAL A 69 11.32 -16.68 15.17
N ALA A 70 10.85 -15.69 15.94
CA ALA A 70 10.89 -15.73 17.39
C ALA A 70 10.12 -16.92 17.97
N LEU A 71 8.93 -17.22 17.43
CA LEU A 71 8.15 -18.39 17.83
C LEU A 71 8.89 -19.69 17.53
N TYR A 72 9.44 -19.85 16.32
CA TYR A 72 10.20 -21.03 15.95
C TYR A 72 11.40 -21.27 16.88
N PHE A 73 12.20 -20.24 17.13
CA PHE A 73 13.32 -20.32 18.07
C PHE A 73 12.84 -20.60 19.50
N GLY A 74 11.74 -19.99 19.93
CA GLY A 74 11.12 -20.27 21.22
C GLY A 74 10.75 -21.75 21.35
N PHE A 75 10.09 -22.33 20.35
CA PHE A 75 9.76 -23.76 20.32
C PHE A 75 11.02 -24.64 20.31
N LEU A 76 12.05 -24.28 19.54
CA LEU A 76 13.32 -25.01 19.55
C LEU A 76 13.99 -24.98 20.92
N MET A 77 13.99 -23.84 21.60
CA MET A 77 14.55 -23.72 22.96
C MET A 77 13.74 -24.54 23.96
N THR A 78 12.40 -24.48 23.91
CA THR A 78 11.54 -25.31 24.76
C THR A 78 11.79 -26.80 24.50
N TYR A 79 11.88 -27.21 23.23
CA TYR A 79 12.19 -28.58 22.87
C TYR A 79 13.57 -28.99 23.41
N ALA A 80 14.60 -28.17 23.23
CA ALA A 80 15.94 -28.46 23.72
C ALA A 80 16.00 -28.62 25.25
N VAL A 81 15.21 -27.83 26.00
CA VAL A 81 15.15 -27.91 27.47
C VAL A 81 14.30 -29.08 27.97
N VAL A 82 13.27 -29.49 27.22
CA VAL A 82 12.39 -30.61 27.61
C VAL A 82 12.92 -31.97 27.14
N ALA A 83 13.59 -32.00 26.00
CA ALA A 83 14.14 -33.22 25.39
C ALA A 83 15.54 -33.58 25.93
N VAL A 84 16.17 -32.70 26.72
CA VAL A 84 17.39 -32.98 27.49
C VAL A 84 17.05 -33.51 28.87
#